data_AF-A0A7W9LYQ3-F1
#
_entry.id   AF-A0A7W9LYQ3-F1
#
_cell.length_a   1.000
_cell.length_b   1.000
_cell.length_c   1.000
_cell.angle_alpha   90.00
_cell.angle_beta   90.00
_cell.angle_gamma   90.00
#
_symmetry.space_group_name_H-M   'P 1'
#
loop_
_entity.id
_entity.type
_entity.pdbx_description
1 polymer ?
#
loop_
_entity_poly.entity_id
_entity_poly.type
_entity_poly.pdbx_seq_one_letter_code
_entity_poly.pdbx_strand_id
1 'polypeptide(L)'
;MSAVKGLVWGSDLPATGSFSTSNGMLNQLSSNISWSRRSNFLSIPTGTSSRDERLGWTGDISLFGPTANYLRDTRAFLSHWMADMRNSQYANGDLPAVVPTPQGQFGESGVGWSDAMITVPHAVWRVVVLAQDARVAVRARRSRTCGWSDWLDGPSARRRRGGEPSADVRLQSAAPGYWTWARGWATAP
;
A
#
# COMPACT_ATOMS: atom_id res chain seq x y z
N MET A 1 -23.99 24.61 -22.71
CA MET A 1 -22.68 24.35 -22.07
C MET A 1 -22.03 23.11 -22.66
N SER A 2 -21.52 23.18 -23.90
CA SER A 2 -20.85 22.06 -24.59
C SER A 2 -19.42 22.37 -25.03
N ALA A 3 -18.92 23.59 -24.78
CA ALA A 3 -17.62 24.05 -25.27
C ALA A 3 -16.42 23.44 -24.53
N VAL A 4 -16.61 22.93 -23.30
CA VAL A 4 -15.53 22.38 -22.47
C VAL A 4 -15.98 21.08 -21.82
N LYS A 5 -15.08 20.08 -21.80
CA LYS A 5 -15.27 18.79 -21.15
C LYS A 5 -14.11 18.51 -20.21
N GLY A 6 -14.41 18.25 -18.94
CA GLY A 6 -13.42 17.76 -17.98
C GLY A 6 -13.06 16.30 -18.27
N LEU A 7 -11.76 16.01 -18.35
CA LEU A 7 -11.24 14.65 -18.46
C LEU A 7 -10.56 14.27 -17.14
N VAL A 8 -11.05 13.21 -16.51
CA VAL A 8 -10.54 12.76 -15.21
C VAL A 8 -9.45 11.72 -15.42
N TRP A 9 -8.24 12.03 -14.96
CA TRP A 9 -7.10 11.13 -15.01
C TRP A 9 -6.74 10.65 -13.60
N GLY A 10 -6.24 9.42 -13.51
CA GLY A 10 -5.89 8.75 -12.27
C GLY A 10 -5.65 7.27 -12.54
N SER A 11 -4.96 6.60 -11.62
CA SER A 11 -4.78 5.16 -11.65
C SER A 11 -6.15 4.46 -11.60
N ASP A 12 -6.36 3.53 -12.53
CA ASP A 12 -7.62 2.80 -12.64
C ASP A 12 -7.67 1.67 -11.60
N LEU A 13 -8.15 2.02 -10.41
CA LEU A 13 -8.24 1.09 -9.29
C LEU A 13 -9.67 0.52 -9.18
N PRO A 14 -9.84 -0.81 -9.13
CA PRO A 14 -11.14 -1.46 -8.96
C PRO A 14 -11.85 -1.03 -7.67
N ALA A 15 -13.17 -0.90 -7.72
CA ALA A 15 -13.97 -0.69 -6.51
C ALA A 15 -14.02 -1.94 -5.64
N THR A 16 -13.74 -1.79 -4.35
CA THR A 16 -13.83 -2.85 -3.33
C THR A 16 -15.18 -2.86 -2.62
N GLY A 17 -15.94 -1.77 -2.71
CA GLY A 17 -17.26 -1.67 -2.09
C GLY A 17 -17.93 -0.32 -2.37
N SER A 18 -19.14 -0.17 -1.83
CA SER A 18 -19.93 1.06 -1.87
C SER A 18 -20.39 1.45 -0.48
N PHE A 19 -20.52 2.74 -0.23
CA PHE A 19 -21.01 3.31 1.03
C PHE A 19 -22.25 4.15 0.76
N SER A 20 -23.32 3.93 1.54
CA SER A 20 -24.55 4.72 1.49
C SER A 20 -25.24 4.69 2.85
N THR A 21 -25.83 5.82 3.23
CA THR A 21 -26.57 6.01 4.48
C THR A 21 -27.82 6.83 4.23
N SER A 22 -28.72 6.91 5.23
CA SER A 22 -29.87 7.81 5.19
C SER A 22 -29.51 9.29 5.36
N ASN A 23 -28.28 9.62 5.76
CA ASN A 23 -27.83 10.99 5.97
C ASN A 23 -27.07 11.50 4.73
N GLY A 24 -27.65 12.49 4.04
CA GLY A 24 -27.06 13.08 2.84
C GLY A 24 -25.65 13.66 3.04
N MET A 25 -25.35 14.22 4.21
CA MET A 25 -24.02 14.80 4.50
C MET A 25 -22.93 13.72 4.59
N LEU A 26 -23.23 12.56 5.17
CA LEU A 26 -22.28 11.45 5.24
C LEU A 26 -22.02 10.86 3.85
N ASN A 27 -23.06 10.78 3.01
CA ASN A 27 -22.91 10.35 1.63
C ASN A 27 -22.05 11.33 0.82
N GLN A 28 -22.25 12.64 1.02
CA GLN A 28 -21.42 13.67 0.38
C GLN A 28 -19.97 13.63 0.87
N LEU A 29 -19.74 13.42 2.17
CA LEU A 29 -18.38 13.25 2.71
C LEU A 29 -17.67 12.06 2.08
N SER A 30 -18.34 10.90 2.00
CA SER A 30 -17.77 9.70 1.37
C SER A 30 -17.45 9.91 -0.12
N SER A 31 -18.32 10.62 -0.83
CA SER A 31 -18.07 11.05 -2.22
C SER A 31 -16.83 11.94 -2.33
N ASN A 32 -16.71 12.95 -1.45
CA ASN A 32 -15.56 13.84 -1.41
C ASN A 32 -14.26 13.07 -1.17
N ILE A 33 -14.22 12.17 -0.19
CA ILE A 33 -13.04 11.33 0.10
C ILE A 33 -12.68 10.48 -1.13
N SER A 34 -13.67 9.90 -1.80
CA SER A 34 -13.46 9.07 -3.00
C SER A 34 -12.84 9.85 -4.16
N TRP A 35 -13.24 11.11 -4.34
CA TRP A 35 -12.70 12.01 -5.35
C TRP A 35 -11.32 12.55 -4.99
N SER A 36 -11.09 12.94 -3.72
CA SER A 36 -9.78 13.36 -3.22
C SER A 36 -8.73 12.25 -3.36
N ARG A 37 -9.09 11.00 -3.09
CA ARG A 37 -8.23 9.85 -3.40
C ARG A 37 -7.96 9.77 -4.90
N ARG A 38 -8.99 9.82 -5.75
CA ARG A 38 -8.82 9.67 -7.20
C ARG A 38 -7.88 10.73 -7.78
N SER A 39 -7.95 11.98 -7.29
CA SER A 39 -7.07 13.05 -7.76
C SER A 39 -5.62 12.87 -7.34
N ASN A 40 -5.36 12.14 -6.24
CA ASN A 40 -4.03 11.96 -5.67
C ASN A 40 -3.40 10.59 -5.98
N PHE A 41 -4.13 9.71 -6.66
CA PHE A 41 -3.63 8.39 -7.05
C PHE A 41 -3.36 8.40 -8.54
N LEU A 42 -2.17 8.88 -8.92
CA LEU A 42 -1.70 8.92 -10.30
C LEU A 42 -0.23 8.52 -10.31
N SER A 43 0.05 7.27 -10.67
CA SER A 43 1.36 6.61 -10.54
C SER A 43 1.88 6.44 -9.09
N ILE A 44 1.78 7.47 -8.26
CA ILE A 44 2.19 7.50 -6.84
C ILE A 44 1.09 8.14 -5.97
N PRO A 45 1.03 7.88 -4.66
CA PRO A 45 0.07 8.50 -3.75
C PRO A 45 0.52 9.92 -3.37
N THR A 46 0.08 10.93 -4.12
CA THR A 46 0.52 12.32 -3.90
C THR A 46 -0.16 12.98 -2.70
N GLY A 47 0.50 13.93 -2.04
CA GLY A 47 -0.16 14.76 -1.01
C GLY A 47 -1.16 15.77 -1.59
N THR A 48 -0.88 16.30 -2.78
CA THR A 48 -1.77 17.23 -3.49
C THR A 48 -1.69 17.06 -4.99
N SER A 49 -2.78 17.36 -5.70
CA SER A 49 -2.87 17.28 -7.16
C SER A 49 -2.81 18.64 -7.85
N SER A 50 -3.02 19.74 -7.12
CA SER A 50 -3.25 21.06 -7.72
C SER A 50 -1.98 21.89 -7.89
N ARG A 51 -1.24 22.11 -6.80
CA ARG A 51 -0.03 22.96 -6.77
C ARG A 51 1.21 22.25 -7.31
N ASP A 52 2.29 23.01 -7.43
CA ASP A 52 3.64 22.63 -7.84
C ASP A 52 4.36 21.75 -6.79
N GLU A 53 3.71 20.66 -6.40
CA GLU A 53 4.23 19.70 -5.43
C GLU A 53 4.02 18.28 -5.97
N ARG A 54 2.81 17.72 -5.84
CA ARG A 54 2.45 16.39 -6.41
C ARG A 54 3.46 15.29 -6.04
N LEU A 55 3.99 15.39 -4.83
CA LEU A 55 5.00 14.51 -4.27
C LEU A 55 4.37 13.38 -3.46
N GLY A 56 5.00 12.21 -3.49
CA GLY A 56 4.58 11.02 -2.74
C GLY A 56 4.96 11.10 -1.26
N TRP A 57 4.31 12.01 -0.54
CA TRP A 57 4.47 12.26 0.88
C TRP A 57 4.16 10.98 1.69
N THR A 58 5.17 10.46 2.38
CA THR A 58 5.08 9.13 3.03
C THR A 58 4.12 9.12 4.21
N GLY A 59 4.05 10.21 4.99
CA GLY A 59 3.16 10.38 6.13
C GLY A 59 1.68 10.44 5.73
N ASP A 60 1.37 11.13 4.63
CA ASP A 60 0.00 11.26 4.12
C ASP A 60 -0.60 9.89 3.80
N ILE A 61 0.13 9.07 3.06
CA ILE A 61 -0.35 7.73 2.69
C ILE A 61 -0.23 6.73 3.85
N SER A 62 0.71 6.93 4.78
CA SER A 62 0.78 6.18 6.04
C SER A 62 -0.53 6.30 6.83
N LEU A 63 -1.10 7.51 6.89
CA LEU A 63 -2.39 7.77 7.56
C LEU A 63 -3.59 7.31 6.71
N PHE A 64 -3.57 7.61 5.41
CA PHE A 64 -4.73 7.41 4.53
C PHE A 64 -4.86 5.99 3.95
N GLY A 65 -3.78 5.20 3.95
CA GLY A 65 -3.72 3.85 3.37
C GLY A 65 -4.90 2.95 3.75
N PRO A 66 -5.29 2.82 5.04
CA PRO A 66 -6.44 2.02 5.44
C PRO A 66 -7.76 2.45 4.78
N THR A 67 -8.02 3.76 4.69
CA THR A 67 -9.20 4.30 4.01
C THR A 67 -9.14 4.09 2.51
N ALA A 68 -7.98 4.30 1.89
CA ALA A 68 -7.78 4.06 0.47
C ALA A 68 -8.10 2.60 0.09
N ASN A 69 -7.64 1.65 0.90
CA ASN A 69 -7.86 0.22 0.70
C ASN A 69 -9.32 -0.21 0.92
N TYR A 70 -10.06 0.52 1.76
CA TYR A 70 -11.51 0.31 1.91
C TYR A 70 -12.27 0.76 0.66
N LEU A 71 -11.85 1.88 0.06
CA LEU A 71 -12.54 2.48 -1.09
C LEU A 71 -12.23 1.79 -2.42
N ARG A 72 -10.98 1.35 -2.62
CA ARG A 72 -10.52 0.70 -3.85
C ARG A 72 -9.49 -0.40 -3.57
N ASP A 73 -9.33 -1.28 -4.54
CA ASP A 73 -8.21 -2.22 -4.56
C ASP A 73 -6.92 -1.49 -4.92
N THR A 74 -6.13 -1.19 -3.90
CA THR A 74 -4.87 -0.46 -3.97
C THR A 74 -3.66 -1.39 -3.98
N ARG A 75 -3.85 -2.72 -3.91
CA ARG A 75 -2.76 -3.68 -3.67
C ARG A 75 -1.63 -3.52 -4.68
N ALA A 76 -1.94 -3.56 -5.97
CA ALA A 76 -0.94 -3.40 -7.02
C ALA A 76 -0.28 -2.00 -6.99
N PHE A 77 -1.08 -0.96 -6.78
CA PHE A 77 -0.62 0.43 -6.78
C PHE A 77 0.34 0.72 -5.60
N LEU A 78 -0.04 0.33 -4.39
CA LEU A 78 0.80 0.52 -3.22
C LEU A 78 1.98 -0.45 -3.21
N SER A 79 1.86 -1.67 -3.75
CA SER A 79 3.02 -2.56 -3.91
C SER A 79 4.09 -1.98 -4.84
N HIS A 80 3.67 -1.34 -5.94
CA HIS A 80 4.60 -0.60 -6.79
C HIS A 80 5.30 0.52 -6.01
N TRP A 81 4.53 1.39 -5.35
CA TRP A 81 5.11 2.51 -4.61
C TRP A 81 5.94 2.07 -3.39
N MET A 82 5.63 0.94 -2.75
CA MET A 82 6.46 0.35 -1.70
C MET A 82 7.82 -0.14 -2.23
N ALA A 83 7.90 -0.55 -3.50
CA ALA A 83 9.18 -0.82 -4.16
C ALA A 83 10.00 0.47 -4.29
N ASP A 84 9.36 1.58 -4.65
CA ASP A 84 10.01 2.90 -4.70
C ASP A 84 10.50 3.33 -3.30
N MET A 85 9.71 3.10 -2.25
CA MET A 85 10.13 3.40 -0.86
C MET A 85 11.36 2.59 -0.49
N ARG A 86 11.34 1.30 -0.77
CA ARG A 86 12.47 0.41 -0.48
C ARG A 86 13.74 0.86 -1.21
N ASN A 87 13.61 1.27 -2.47
CA ASN A 87 14.74 1.76 -3.26
C ASN A 87 15.25 3.13 -2.77
N SER A 88 14.42 3.88 -2.07
CA SER A 88 14.74 5.19 -1.49
C SER A 88 15.24 5.10 -0.04
N GLN A 89 15.31 3.90 0.56
CA GLN A 89 15.78 3.69 1.92
C GLN A 89 17.27 4.01 2.05
N TYR A 90 17.62 4.80 3.05
CA TYR A 90 19.01 5.14 3.35
C TYR A 90 19.75 4.00 4.04
N ALA A 91 21.08 4.06 4.03
CA ALA A 91 21.93 3.04 4.64
C ALA A 91 21.74 2.91 6.16
N ASN A 92 21.28 3.96 6.85
CA ASN A 92 20.94 3.94 8.27
C ASN A 92 19.54 3.33 8.54
N GLY A 93 18.81 2.93 7.50
CA GLY A 93 17.47 2.37 7.58
C GLY A 93 16.34 3.40 7.53
N ASP A 94 16.63 4.69 7.58
CA ASP A 94 15.62 5.74 7.51
C ASP A 94 15.09 5.94 6.08
N LEU A 95 13.95 6.60 5.95
CA LEU A 95 13.34 6.97 4.68
C LEU A 95 13.33 8.49 4.49
N PRO A 96 13.36 8.99 3.24
CA PRO A 96 13.00 10.37 2.94
C PRO A 96 11.51 10.63 3.20
N ALA A 97 11.14 11.90 3.44
CA ALA A 97 9.75 12.28 3.71
C ALA A 97 8.85 12.17 2.46
N VAL A 98 9.46 12.17 1.27
CA VAL A 98 8.79 12.03 -0.02
C VAL A 98 9.43 10.90 -0.81
N VAL A 99 8.62 10.04 -1.41
CA VAL A 99 9.07 8.97 -2.30
C VAL A 99 8.26 9.00 -3.62
N PRO A 100 8.92 8.99 -4.79
CA PRO A 100 10.36 9.15 -5.01
C PRO A 100 10.86 10.54 -4.63
N THR A 101 12.09 10.63 -4.10
CA THR A 101 12.65 11.88 -3.59
C THR A 101 13.36 12.66 -4.69
N PRO A 102 13.04 13.96 -4.90
CA PRO A 102 13.85 14.83 -5.73
C PRO A 102 15.27 14.97 -5.19
N GLN A 103 16.27 15.00 -6.06
CA GLN A 103 17.68 15.02 -5.66
C GLN A 103 17.98 16.24 -4.75
N GLY A 104 18.52 15.96 -3.56
CA GLY A 104 18.93 17.00 -2.61
C GLY A 104 17.80 17.72 -1.87
N GLN A 105 16.55 17.25 -1.96
CA GLN A 105 15.40 17.84 -1.27
C GLN A 105 14.68 16.81 -0.41
N PHE A 106 13.99 17.26 0.65
CA PHE A 106 13.12 16.42 1.50
C PHE A 106 13.81 15.16 2.04
N GLY A 107 15.15 15.24 2.21
CA GLY A 107 15.98 14.10 2.56
C GLY A 107 15.80 13.68 4.01
N GLU A 108 15.54 14.63 4.90
CA GLU A 108 15.21 14.37 6.30
C GLU A 108 13.73 13.96 6.41
N SER A 109 13.47 12.93 7.21
CA SER A 109 12.14 12.59 7.67
C SER A 109 12.14 12.35 9.17
N GLY A 110 10.99 12.03 9.74
CA GLY A 110 10.87 11.73 11.15
C GLY A 110 9.66 10.86 11.45
N VAL A 111 9.38 10.71 12.73
CA VAL A 111 8.23 9.95 13.24
C VAL A 111 6.95 10.40 12.53
N GLY A 112 6.14 9.42 12.10
CA GLY A 112 4.95 9.61 11.27
C GLY A 112 5.22 9.54 9.75
N TRP A 113 6.40 10.00 9.30
CA TRP A 113 6.80 9.99 7.90
C TRP A 113 7.57 8.71 7.53
N SER A 114 8.67 8.40 8.22
CA SER A 114 9.44 7.17 7.97
C SER A 114 8.72 5.90 8.39
N ASP A 115 7.76 6.03 9.31
CA ASP A 115 6.87 4.93 9.73
C ASP A 115 6.03 4.36 8.57
N ALA A 116 5.93 5.06 7.43
CA ALA A 116 5.30 4.57 6.21
C ALA A 116 5.88 3.23 5.74
N MET A 117 7.15 2.93 6.03
CA MET A 117 7.75 1.62 5.76
C MET A 117 7.06 0.47 6.49
N ILE A 118 6.31 0.76 7.57
CA ILE A 118 5.61 -0.20 8.41
C ILE A 118 4.10 -0.10 8.18
N THR A 119 3.56 1.11 8.25
CA THR A 119 2.10 1.34 8.26
C THR A 119 1.45 1.01 6.92
N VAL A 120 2.11 1.36 5.79
CA VAL A 120 1.56 1.11 4.45
C VAL A 120 1.55 -0.38 4.12
N PRO A 121 2.65 -1.15 4.28
CA PRO A 121 2.58 -2.60 4.11
C PRO A 121 1.57 -3.25 5.06
N HIS A 122 1.48 -2.79 6.31
CA HIS A 122 0.50 -3.32 7.25
C HIS A 122 -0.94 -3.06 6.79
N ALA A 123 -1.25 -1.86 6.29
CA ALA A 123 -2.58 -1.54 5.74
C ALA A 123 -2.94 -2.42 4.54
N VAL A 124 -1.99 -2.66 3.63
CA VAL A 124 -2.17 -3.55 2.46
C VAL A 124 -2.33 -5.00 2.91
N TRP A 125 -1.50 -5.47 3.84
CA TRP A 125 -1.57 -6.82 4.39
C TRP A 125 -2.93 -7.09 5.04
N ARG A 126 -3.46 -6.15 5.82
CA ARG A 126 -4.78 -6.29 6.46
C ARG A 126 -5.87 -6.57 5.44
N VAL A 127 -5.90 -5.84 4.32
CA VAL A 127 -6.95 -6.08 3.31
C VAL A 127 -6.73 -7.37 2.52
N VAL A 128 -5.49 -7.80 2.30
CA VAL A 128 -5.20 -9.11 1.69
C VAL A 128 -5.70 -10.25 2.59
N VAL A 129 -5.42 -10.18 3.88
CA VAL A 129 -5.86 -11.19 4.85
C VAL A 129 -7.39 -11.18 5.02
N LEU A 130 -8.00 -10.00 5.08
CA LEU A 130 -9.46 -9.85 5.21
C LEU A 130 -10.23 -10.23 3.93
N ALA A 131 -9.63 -10.09 2.75
CA ALA A 131 -10.22 -10.49 1.46
C ALA A 131 -10.19 -12.01 1.18
N GLN A 132 -9.66 -12.82 2.13
CA GLN A 132 -9.71 -14.29 2.18
C GLN A 132 -8.85 -15.10 1.18
N ASP A 133 -7.54 -14.86 0.99
CA ASP A 133 -6.74 -15.68 0.04
C ASP A 133 -5.35 -16.12 0.55
N ALA A 134 -5.24 -17.38 0.98
CA ALA A 134 -4.00 -18.09 1.35
C ALA A 134 -3.01 -18.29 0.19
N ARG A 135 -3.31 -17.76 -1.00
CA ARG A 135 -2.44 -17.80 -2.19
C ARG A 135 -1.40 -16.68 -2.23
N VAL A 136 -1.56 -15.64 -1.43
CA VAL A 136 -0.46 -14.71 -1.13
C VAL A 136 0.32 -15.30 0.04
N ALA A 137 1.27 -16.20 -0.27
CA ALA A 137 2.18 -16.75 0.72
C ALA A 137 3.10 -15.63 1.24
N VAL A 138 2.75 -15.02 2.37
CA VAL A 138 3.62 -14.10 3.09
C VAL A 138 4.71 -14.91 3.78
N ARG A 139 5.89 -14.98 3.18
CA ARG A 139 7.05 -15.64 3.79
C ARG A 139 8.05 -14.61 4.30
N ALA A 140 7.89 -14.20 5.56
CA ALA A 140 8.95 -13.48 6.27
C ALA A 140 10.06 -14.48 6.63
N ARG A 141 11.19 -14.45 5.91
CA ARG A 141 12.35 -15.27 6.26
C ARG A 141 13.22 -14.50 7.27
N ARG A 142 13.43 -15.11 8.44
CA ARG A 142 14.38 -14.62 9.46
C ARG A 142 15.80 -14.63 8.88
N SER A 143 16.40 -13.46 8.71
CA SER A 143 17.83 -13.35 8.47
C SER A 143 18.32 -12.01 8.99
N ARG A 144 19.44 -12.03 9.73
CA ARG A 144 20.02 -10.92 10.51
C ARG A 144 20.56 -9.76 9.66
N THR A 145 20.44 -9.84 8.34
CA THR A 145 20.88 -8.84 7.35
C THR A 145 19.84 -8.57 6.24
N CYS A 146 18.60 -9.06 6.39
CA CYS A 146 17.57 -8.91 5.37
C CYS A 146 16.61 -7.76 5.68
N GLY A 147 16.88 -6.56 5.15
CA GLY A 147 15.86 -5.52 5.05
C GLY A 147 14.85 -5.88 3.97
N TRP A 148 13.59 -6.15 4.36
CA TRP A 148 12.33 -6.32 3.57
C TRP A 148 12.42 -7.05 2.20
N SER A 149 13.54 -7.71 1.91
CA SER A 149 13.90 -8.02 0.53
C SER A 149 13.02 -9.04 -0.13
N ASP A 150 12.45 -9.86 0.74
CA ASP A 150 11.63 -11.02 0.53
C ASP A 150 10.26 -10.77 -0.12
N TRP A 151 9.77 -9.52 -0.10
CA TRP A 151 8.32 -9.25 -0.04
C TRP A 151 7.61 -9.10 -1.40
N LEU A 152 8.34 -8.88 -2.51
CA LEU A 152 7.74 -8.44 -3.78
C LEU A 152 7.63 -9.50 -4.90
N ASP A 153 8.14 -10.72 -4.72
CA ASP A 153 8.04 -11.75 -5.76
C ASP A 153 6.76 -12.58 -5.64
N GLY A 154 5.65 -12.00 -6.10
CA GLY A 154 4.43 -12.71 -6.49
C GLY A 154 4.35 -12.82 -8.03
N PRO A 155 3.80 -13.92 -8.59
CA PRO A 155 3.90 -14.22 -10.01
C PRO A 155 3.07 -13.23 -10.85
N SER A 156 3.68 -12.14 -11.27
CA SER A 156 3.25 -11.39 -12.45
C SER A 156 3.96 -11.98 -13.67
N ALA A 157 3.19 -12.24 -14.72
CA ALA A 157 3.61 -12.73 -16.03
C ALA A 157 4.14 -14.18 -16.14
N ARG A 158 3.22 -15.16 -16.19
CA ARG A 158 3.38 -16.37 -17.04
C ARG A 158 2.01 -16.96 -17.39
N ARG A 159 1.42 -16.51 -18.51
CA ARG A 159 0.43 -17.33 -19.24
C ARG A 159 1.16 -18.61 -19.69
N ARG A 160 0.90 -19.75 -19.05
CA ARG A 160 1.22 -21.07 -19.61
C ARG A 160 -0.06 -21.74 -20.08
N ARG A 161 0.01 -22.22 -21.33
CA ARG A 161 -1.02 -22.98 -22.03
C ARG A 161 -1.20 -24.36 -21.38
N GLY A 162 -2.46 -24.84 -21.35
CA GLY A 162 -2.86 -26.24 -21.49
C GLY A 162 -2.60 -27.20 -20.31
N GLY A 163 -3.69 -27.74 -19.74
CA GLY A 163 -3.68 -28.93 -18.89
C GLY A 163 -4.74 -28.87 -17.79
N GLU A 164 -5.81 -29.63 -17.93
CA GLU A 164 -6.91 -29.82 -16.95
C GLU A 164 -6.66 -31.08 -16.07
N PRO A 165 -7.49 -31.41 -15.05
CA PRO A 165 -7.20 -31.12 -13.65
C PRO A 165 -6.97 -32.40 -12.80
N SER A 166 -6.40 -32.25 -11.60
CA SER A 166 -6.48 -33.27 -10.56
C SER A 166 -6.77 -32.64 -9.20
N ALA A 167 -7.81 -33.16 -8.57
CA ALA A 167 -8.32 -32.76 -7.27
C ALA A 167 -7.41 -33.25 -6.15
N ASP A 168 -7.26 -32.43 -5.10
CA ASP A 168 -7.46 -32.90 -3.72
C ASP A 168 -7.49 -31.71 -2.75
N VAL A 169 -8.66 -31.52 -2.14
CA VAL A 169 -8.87 -30.61 -1.01
C VAL A 169 -8.48 -31.37 0.25
N ARG A 170 -7.50 -30.85 1.00
CA ARG A 170 -7.35 -31.16 2.43
C ARG A 170 -7.28 -29.87 3.23
N LEU A 171 -8.37 -29.58 3.94
CA LEU A 171 -8.43 -28.64 5.05
C LEU A 171 -7.79 -29.33 6.27
N GLN A 172 -6.74 -28.72 6.84
CA GLN A 172 -6.37 -28.96 8.22
C GLN A 172 -6.27 -27.61 8.93
N SER A 173 -7.19 -27.40 9.86
CA SER A 173 -7.15 -26.29 10.82
C SER A 173 -6.13 -26.58 11.92
N ALA A 174 -5.34 -25.58 12.28
CA ALA A 174 -4.66 -25.51 13.57
C ALA A 174 -4.40 -24.04 13.91
N ALA A 175 -5.06 -23.53 14.95
CA ALA A 175 -4.63 -22.37 15.72
C ALA A 175 -3.91 -22.88 17.00
N PRO A 176 -3.22 -22.06 17.81
CA PRO A 176 -2.83 -20.65 17.67
C PRO A 176 -1.31 -20.42 17.80
N GLY A 177 -0.76 -19.40 17.14
CA GLY A 177 0.64 -18.99 17.28
C GLY A 177 0.77 -17.48 17.41
N TYR A 178 0.95 -17.00 18.64
CA TYR A 178 1.19 -15.60 18.96
C TYR A 178 2.61 -15.21 18.51
N TRP A 179 2.75 -14.25 17.60
CA TRP A 179 4.06 -13.75 17.17
C TRP A 179 4.52 -12.61 18.07
N THR A 180 5.69 -12.79 18.68
CA THR A 180 6.34 -11.85 19.60
C THR A 180 7.07 -10.73 18.84
N TRP A 181 6.74 -9.48 19.14
CA TRP A 181 7.25 -8.27 18.46
C TRP A 181 8.45 -7.59 19.15
N ALA A 182 9.02 -8.15 20.22
CA ALA A 182 10.02 -7.45 21.02
C ALA A 182 11.13 -8.38 21.54
N ARG A 183 12.15 -8.68 20.72
CA ARG A 183 13.48 -9.16 21.17
C ARG A 183 14.58 -8.81 20.15
N GLY A 184 14.69 -7.53 19.80
CA GLY A 184 15.79 -7.03 18.95
C GLY A 184 16.49 -5.79 19.50
N TRP A 185 15.97 -5.17 20.56
CA TRP A 185 16.43 -3.88 21.09
C TRP A 185 17.09 -4.01 22.47
N ALA A 186 17.94 -5.02 22.67
CA ALA A 186 18.73 -5.14 23.89
C ALA A 186 20.13 -5.76 23.62
N THR A 187 21.15 -4.91 23.85
CA THR A 187 22.59 -5.16 24.15
C THR A 187 23.43 -5.91 23.10
N ALA A 188 24.36 -5.23 22.39
CA ALA A 188 25.77 -4.89 22.75
C ALA A 188 26.77 -5.94 22.17
N PRO A 189 28.08 -5.66 21.96
CA PRO A 189 28.98 -4.75 22.70
C PRO A 189 29.06 -3.32 22.16
#